data_AF-A0A023GHX7-F1
#
_entry.id   AF-A0A023GHX7-F1
#
_cell.length_a   1.000
_cell.length_b   1.000
_cell.length_c   1.000
_cell.angle_alpha   90.00
_cell.angle_beta   90.00
_cell.angle_gamma   90.00
#
_symmetry.space_group_name_H-M   'P 1'
#
loop_
_entity.id
_entity.type
_entity.pdbx_description
1 polymer ?
#
loop_
_entity_poly.entity_id
_entity_poly.type
_entity_poly.pdbx_seq_one_letter_code
_entity_poly.pdbx_strand_id
1 'polypeptide(L)'
;GRQGGLQKVGIPSTFFPDTHYAHLIGHTLGLRHTHAESNRDMLYHVAWDSVPHRYRYNFDHESPAYGPRSWVAATDSEYGFDWSSVMTDESESVDGEVDFVLQDRRVVYPTDPFYLYRTASLERASFFEYKKVNQLYKCNERCPNVSISRCMHGGYLGPQCDCVCPPRTVGDHCEHRVIAAENGICGEVILENKTINFVSAPSAYHCTWWIRAQRGHRVSVTFADFSADNSTHSVGNCDLYFELRSRDLYKGEKYCWYELPLDEPLYGKGKDFLVDYFGSKDANFNFTLRATVYA
;
A
#
# COMPACT_ATOMS: atom_id res chain seq x y z
N GLY A 1 13.78 1.14 -20.21
CA GLY A 1 12.79 0.98 -21.29
C GLY A 1 13.33 0.12 -22.40
N ARG A 2 12.65 0.10 -23.55
CA ARG A 2 13.21 -0.56 -24.75
C ARG A 2 14.43 0.23 -25.22
N GLN A 3 15.37 -0.41 -25.90
CA GLN A 3 16.55 0.27 -26.46
C GLN A 3 16.33 0.51 -27.96
N GLY A 4 16.58 1.74 -28.41
CA GLY A 4 16.49 2.14 -29.81
C GLY A 4 15.08 2.47 -30.30
N GLY A 5 15.02 3.23 -31.40
CA GLY A 5 13.80 3.59 -32.12
C GLY A 5 12.84 4.53 -31.37
N LEU A 6 11.75 4.90 -32.05
CA LEU A 6 10.64 5.64 -31.46
C LEU A 6 9.86 4.72 -30.49
N GLN A 7 9.68 5.15 -29.25
CA GLN A 7 8.85 4.47 -28.27
C GLN A 7 7.63 5.33 -27.95
N LYS A 8 6.45 4.81 -28.27
CA LYS A 8 5.19 5.49 -27.97
C LYS A 8 4.78 5.18 -26.54
N VAL A 9 4.36 6.20 -25.80
CA VAL A 9 3.73 6.10 -24.48
C VAL A 9 2.31 6.59 -24.64
N GLY A 10 1.33 5.74 -24.32
CA GLY A 10 -0.08 6.12 -24.37
C GLY A 10 -0.47 6.85 -23.10
N ILE A 11 -1.04 8.05 -23.24
CA ILE A 11 -1.64 8.80 -22.14
C ILE A 11 -3.14 8.90 -22.47
N PRO A 12 -4.04 8.49 -21.57
CA PRO A 12 -5.48 8.64 -21.75
C PRO A 12 -5.89 10.09 -21.98
N SER A 13 -6.98 10.31 -22.71
CA SER A 13 -7.50 11.66 -23.00
C SER A 13 -8.33 12.26 -21.86
N THR A 14 -8.64 11.49 -20.81
CA THR A 14 -9.38 11.92 -19.62
C THR A 14 -8.42 12.36 -18.51
N PHE A 15 -8.97 12.89 -17.40
CA PHE A 15 -8.18 13.27 -16.22
C PHE A 15 -7.22 12.14 -15.81
N PHE A 16 -5.95 12.49 -15.62
CA PHE A 16 -4.85 11.57 -15.38
C PHE A 16 -4.01 12.14 -14.24
N PRO A 17 -4.06 11.56 -13.03
CA PRO A 17 -3.36 12.12 -11.87
C PRO A 17 -1.84 12.06 -12.06
N ASP A 18 -1.11 12.97 -11.40
CA ASP A 18 0.36 13.10 -11.49
C ASP A 18 1.11 11.77 -11.25
N THR A 19 0.53 10.89 -10.43
CA THR A 19 1.08 9.58 -10.10
C THR A 19 1.09 8.60 -11.26
N HIS A 20 0.10 8.64 -12.14
CA HIS A 20 0.10 7.78 -13.33
C HIS A 20 1.18 8.22 -14.34
N TYR A 21 1.51 9.52 -14.40
CA TYR A 21 2.67 9.97 -15.21
C TYR A 21 3.97 9.41 -14.66
N ALA A 22 4.15 9.42 -13.33
CA ALA A 22 5.32 8.80 -12.70
C ALA A 22 5.39 7.29 -12.99
N HIS A 23 4.27 6.57 -12.98
CA HIS A 23 4.17 5.16 -13.38
C HIS A 23 4.63 4.94 -14.83
N LEU A 24 4.06 5.72 -15.77
CA LEU A 24 4.43 5.65 -17.19
C LEU A 24 5.92 5.97 -17.41
N ILE A 25 6.43 7.01 -16.75
CA ILE A 25 7.85 7.37 -16.80
C ILE A 25 8.71 6.24 -16.22
N GLY A 26 8.28 5.62 -15.11
CA GLY A 26 8.92 4.43 -14.54
C GLY A 26 9.11 3.33 -15.59
N HIS A 27 8.07 3.00 -16.35
CA HIS A 27 8.17 2.06 -17.47
C HIS A 27 9.16 2.49 -18.55
N THR A 28 9.16 3.78 -18.94
CA THR A 28 10.15 4.28 -19.91
C THR A 28 11.58 4.15 -19.39
N LEU A 29 11.80 4.39 -18.10
CA LEU A 29 13.09 4.21 -17.43
C LEU A 29 13.45 2.74 -17.24
N GLY A 30 12.51 1.81 -17.39
CA GLY A 30 12.74 0.36 -17.35
C GLY A 30 12.28 -0.32 -16.07
N LEU A 31 11.52 0.36 -15.24
CA LEU A 31 10.82 -0.25 -14.12
C LEU A 31 9.66 -1.10 -14.66
N ARG A 32 9.47 -2.27 -14.06
CA ARG A 32 8.27 -3.10 -14.24
C ARG A 32 7.31 -2.90 -13.08
N HIS A 33 6.12 -3.46 -13.20
CA HIS A 33 5.20 -3.51 -12.09
C HIS A 33 5.81 -4.23 -10.88
N THR A 34 5.44 -3.84 -9.68
CA THR A 34 5.98 -4.46 -8.46
C THR A 34 5.58 -5.92 -8.32
N HIS A 35 4.42 -6.33 -8.85
CA HIS A 35 4.04 -7.75 -8.91
C HIS A 35 4.81 -8.55 -9.96
N ALA A 36 5.65 -7.90 -10.78
CA ALA A 36 6.54 -8.59 -11.69
C ALA A 36 7.88 -8.97 -11.02
N GLU A 37 8.12 -8.61 -9.76
CA GLU A 37 9.36 -8.98 -9.07
C GLU A 37 9.57 -10.51 -9.03
N SER A 38 10.82 -10.96 -9.15
CA SER A 38 11.13 -12.40 -9.24
C SER A 38 10.71 -13.23 -8.02
N ASN A 39 10.56 -12.60 -6.85
CA ASN A 39 10.06 -13.18 -5.61
C ASN A 39 8.58 -12.84 -5.34
N ARG A 40 7.85 -12.38 -6.36
CA ARG A 40 6.43 -12.00 -6.29
C ARG A 40 5.61 -12.99 -5.48
N ASP A 41 5.77 -14.30 -5.66
CA ASP A 41 4.91 -15.30 -5.00
C ASP A 41 5.02 -15.31 -3.47
N MET A 42 6.06 -14.70 -2.89
CA MET A 42 6.19 -14.48 -1.45
C MET A 42 5.44 -13.22 -0.98
N LEU A 43 5.21 -12.26 -1.89
CA LEU A 43 4.69 -10.92 -1.62
C LEU A 43 3.25 -10.74 -2.12
N TYR A 44 2.86 -11.41 -3.18
CA TYR A 44 1.56 -11.30 -3.79
C TYR A 44 0.97 -12.66 -4.16
N HIS A 45 -0.36 -12.73 -4.18
CA HIS A 45 -1.17 -13.78 -4.78
C HIS A 45 -1.92 -13.22 -5.99
N VAL A 46 -1.92 -13.96 -7.10
CA VAL A 46 -2.68 -13.60 -8.31
C VAL A 46 -3.88 -14.52 -8.35
N ALA A 47 -5.06 -13.93 -8.42
CA ALA A 47 -6.31 -14.65 -8.59
C ALA A 47 -6.45 -15.13 -10.04
N TRP A 48 -5.66 -16.14 -10.42
CA TRP A 48 -5.56 -16.64 -11.80
C TRP A 48 -6.89 -17.10 -12.42
N ASP A 49 -7.84 -17.51 -11.59
CA ASP A 49 -9.19 -17.90 -12.01
C ASP A 49 -10.01 -16.69 -12.50
N SER A 50 -9.71 -15.50 -12.00
CA SER A 50 -10.31 -14.23 -12.42
C SER A 50 -9.63 -13.65 -13.66
N VAL A 51 -8.49 -14.20 -14.11
CA VAL A 51 -7.71 -13.66 -15.24
C VAL A 51 -8.03 -14.43 -16.52
N PRO A 52 -8.61 -13.77 -17.54
CA PRO A 52 -8.80 -14.39 -18.85
C PRO A 52 -7.47 -14.90 -19.41
N HIS A 53 -7.47 -16.12 -19.98
CA HIS A 53 -6.24 -16.77 -20.46
C HIS A 53 -5.38 -15.86 -21.35
N ARG A 54 -6.01 -15.05 -22.20
CA ARG A 54 -5.33 -14.12 -23.12
C ARG A 54 -4.55 -13.00 -22.42
N TYR A 55 -4.82 -12.72 -21.15
CA TYR A 55 -4.20 -11.63 -20.38
C TYR A 55 -3.26 -12.12 -19.27
N ARG A 56 -3.10 -13.44 -19.09
CA ARG A 56 -2.27 -13.99 -18.02
C ARG A 56 -0.81 -13.53 -18.08
N TYR A 57 -0.29 -13.30 -19.28
CA TYR A 57 1.07 -12.83 -19.48
C TYR A 57 1.37 -11.45 -18.85
N ASN A 58 0.35 -10.64 -18.54
CA ASN A 58 0.51 -9.36 -17.84
C ASN A 58 0.91 -9.54 -16.36
N PHE A 59 0.69 -10.73 -15.81
CA PHE A 59 0.97 -11.07 -14.42
C PHE A 59 2.17 -12.01 -14.27
N ASP A 60 2.92 -12.25 -15.36
CA ASP A 60 4.14 -13.03 -15.33
C ASP A 60 5.20 -12.33 -14.49
N HIS A 61 5.81 -13.05 -13.56
CA HIS A 61 6.93 -12.55 -12.79
C HIS A 61 8.24 -12.64 -13.59
N GLU A 62 9.22 -11.82 -13.21
CA GLU A 62 10.56 -11.86 -13.77
C GLU A 62 11.22 -13.21 -13.51
N SER A 63 11.97 -13.71 -14.49
CA SER A 63 12.83 -14.87 -14.30
C SER A 63 13.81 -14.61 -13.14
N PRO A 64 14.12 -15.62 -12.31
CA PRO A 64 15.17 -15.51 -11.29
C PRO A 64 16.54 -15.08 -11.85
N ALA A 65 16.78 -15.27 -13.16
CA ALA A 65 18.00 -14.80 -13.83
C ALA A 65 18.01 -13.27 -14.08
N TYR A 66 16.84 -12.64 -14.15
CA TYR A 66 16.68 -11.20 -14.33
C TYR A 66 16.46 -10.46 -12.99
N GLY A 67 15.83 -11.12 -12.02
CA GLY A 67 15.55 -10.59 -10.68
C GLY A 67 16.71 -9.85 -10.00
N PRO A 68 17.97 -10.33 -10.05
CA PRO A 68 19.10 -9.63 -9.45
C PRO A 68 19.40 -8.24 -10.03
N ARG A 69 18.90 -7.91 -11.23
CA ARG A 69 19.11 -6.61 -11.90
C ARG A 69 18.09 -5.55 -11.50
N SER A 70 16.90 -5.96 -11.11
CA SER A 70 15.80 -5.11 -10.64
C SER A 70 15.71 -5.09 -9.11
N TRP A 71 16.34 -6.06 -8.44
CA TRP A 71 16.39 -6.16 -6.99
C TRP A 71 17.21 -5.03 -6.38
N VAL A 72 16.56 -4.24 -5.56
CA VAL A 72 17.22 -3.30 -4.68
C VAL A 72 17.53 -4.04 -3.39
N ALA A 73 18.80 -4.04 -2.98
CA ALA A 73 19.17 -4.55 -1.67
C ALA A 73 18.24 -3.96 -0.61
N ALA A 74 17.56 -4.86 0.11
CA ALA A 74 16.57 -4.52 1.12
C ALA A 74 17.13 -3.38 1.95
N THR A 75 16.37 -2.31 2.10
CA THR A 75 16.61 -1.42 3.23
C THR A 75 16.51 -2.31 4.47
N ASP A 76 17.37 -2.10 5.48
CA ASP A 76 17.29 -2.83 6.76
C ASP A 76 16.00 -2.51 7.54
N SER A 77 15.00 -1.92 6.87
CA SER A 77 13.65 -1.76 7.38
C SER A 77 12.95 -3.12 7.37
N GLU A 78 12.13 -3.38 8.37
CA GLU A 78 11.29 -4.57 8.52
C GLU A 78 10.32 -4.84 7.35
N TYR A 79 10.38 -4.02 6.29
CA TYR A 79 9.50 -4.01 5.13
C TYR A 79 10.37 -3.91 3.87
N GLY A 80 11.23 -4.90 3.61
CA GLY A 80 12.13 -4.94 2.43
C GLY A 80 11.44 -4.85 1.05
N PHE A 81 10.16 -4.52 1.02
CA PHE A 81 9.30 -4.35 -0.13
C PHE A 81 8.42 -3.09 0.04
N ASP A 82 8.25 -2.33 -1.04
CA ASP A 82 7.43 -1.12 -1.06
C ASP A 82 5.99 -1.40 -1.48
N TRP A 83 5.13 -1.59 -0.49
CA TRP A 83 3.69 -1.77 -0.71
C TRP A 83 2.98 -0.55 -1.28
N SER A 84 3.61 0.63 -1.27
CA SER A 84 3.06 1.90 -1.77
C SER A 84 3.75 2.37 -3.05
N SER A 85 4.42 1.46 -3.76
CA SER A 85 5.12 1.79 -4.99
C SER A 85 4.14 2.31 -6.04
N VAL A 86 4.53 3.38 -6.72
CA VAL A 86 3.78 3.89 -7.88
C VAL A 86 3.77 2.88 -9.04
N MET A 87 4.67 1.89 -9.02
CA MET A 87 4.71 0.80 -10.00
C MET A 87 3.81 -0.37 -9.59
N THR A 88 3.02 -0.25 -8.53
CA THR A 88 2.02 -1.28 -8.22
C THR A 88 0.96 -1.30 -9.32
N ASP A 89 0.45 -2.49 -9.63
CA ASP A 89 -0.64 -2.63 -10.58
C ASP A 89 -1.85 -1.86 -10.05
N GLU A 90 -2.22 -0.80 -10.74
CA GLU A 90 -3.56 -0.24 -10.60
C GLU A 90 -4.50 -1.35 -11.06
N SER A 91 -5.32 -1.87 -10.15
CA SER A 91 -6.30 -2.91 -10.44
C SER A 91 -7.44 -2.41 -11.35
N GLU A 92 -7.10 -1.79 -12.48
CA GLU A 92 -7.97 -1.32 -13.55
C GLU A 92 -7.30 -1.62 -14.91
N SER A 93 -7.15 -2.89 -15.28
CA SER A 93 -6.79 -3.21 -16.67
C SER A 93 -7.35 -4.55 -17.16
N VAL A 94 -8.68 -4.62 -17.22
CA VAL A 94 -9.32 -5.29 -18.35
C VAL A 94 -10.06 -4.23 -19.13
N ASP A 95 -9.49 -3.82 -20.27
CA ASP A 95 -10.13 -2.94 -21.24
C ASP A 95 -11.56 -3.43 -21.54
N GLY A 96 -12.53 -2.52 -21.43
CA GLY A 96 -13.91 -2.71 -21.86
C GLY A 96 -14.86 -1.70 -21.23
N GLU A 97 -15.57 -0.94 -22.06
CA GLU A 97 -16.78 -0.21 -21.68
C GLU A 97 -17.72 -1.14 -20.92
N VAL A 98 -17.89 -0.91 -19.61
CA VAL A 98 -19.02 -1.50 -18.89
C VAL A 98 -19.45 -0.54 -17.80
N ASP A 99 -20.75 -0.23 -17.84
CA ASP A 99 -21.52 0.59 -16.92
C ASP A 99 -21.13 0.46 -15.44
N PHE A 100 -21.31 1.58 -14.74
CA PHE A 100 -21.26 1.78 -13.29
C PHE A 100 -21.81 0.58 -12.46
N VAL A 101 -20.96 -0.38 -12.11
CA VAL A 101 -21.06 -1.18 -10.87
C VAL A 101 -19.64 -1.52 -10.40
N LEU A 102 -19.28 -1.04 -9.21
CA LEU A 102 -18.03 -1.31 -8.48
C LEU A 102 -17.92 -2.80 -8.10
N GLN A 103 -17.70 -3.70 -9.07
CA GLN A 103 -17.18 -5.02 -8.76
C GLN A 103 -15.66 -4.89 -8.64
N ASP A 104 -15.13 -5.24 -7.46
CA ASP A 104 -13.70 -5.36 -7.18
C ASP A 104 -13.02 -6.23 -8.27
N ARG A 105 -12.33 -5.58 -9.21
CA ARG A 105 -11.60 -6.18 -10.33
C ARG A 105 -10.15 -6.50 -9.97
N ARG A 106 -9.80 -6.49 -8.69
CA ARG A 106 -8.45 -6.79 -8.25
C ARG A 106 -8.06 -8.22 -8.57
N VAL A 107 -6.92 -8.35 -9.23
CA VAL A 107 -6.31 -9.63 -9.60
C VAL A 107 -5.09 -9.93 -8.73
N VAL A 108 -4.39 -8.88 -8.30
CA VAL A 108 -3.17 -8.97 -7.51
C VAL A 108 -3.45 -8.53 -6.07
N TYR A 109 -3.24 -9.44 -5.13
CA TYR A 109 -3.46 -9.24 -3.71
C TYR A 109 -2.15 -9.43 -2.93
N PRO A 110 -1.81 -8.57 -1.95
CA PRO A 110 -0.66 -8.83 -1.10
C PRO A 110 -0.88 -10.12 -0.29
N THR A 111 0.19 -10.88 -0.05
CA THR A 111 0.11 -12.10 0.78
C THR A 111 -0.31 -11.79 2.21
N ASP A 112 0.10 -10.63 2.72
CA ASP A 112 -0.40 -10.07 3.97
C ASP A 112 -1.53 -9.06 3.68
N PRO A 113 -2.80 -9.38 4.04
CA PRO A 113 -3.97 -8.56 3.73
C PRO A 113 -3.95 -7.19 4.42
N PHE A 114 -3.10 -6.99 5.43
CA PHE A 114 -2.89 -5.71 6.08
C PHE A 114 -2.40 -4.62 5.11
N TYR A 115 -1.64 -4.99 4.07
CA TYR A 115 -1.10 -4.04 3.10
C TYR A 115 -2.01 -3.78 1.90
N LEU A 116 -3.23 -4.36 1.85
CA LEU A 116 -4.10 -4.28 0.67
C LEU A 116 -4.29 -2.85 0.17
N TYR A 117 -4.68 -1.93 1.03
CA TYR A 117 -4.94 -0.54 0.62
C TYR A 117 -3.68 0.30 0.42
N ARG A 118 -2.52 -0.18 0.89
CA ARG A 118 -1.23 0.45 0.57
C ARG A 118 -0.90 0.29 -0.90
N THR A 119 -1.24 -0.86 -1.47
CA THR A 119 -1.04 -1.13 -2.90
C THR A 119 -1.87 -0.25 -3.82
N ALA A 120 -2.87 0.46 -3.29
CA ALA A 120 -3.72 1.39 -4.02
C ALA A 120 -3.40 2.88 -3.74
N SER A 121 -2.59 3.19 -2.72
CA SER A 121 -2.29 4.57 -2.35
C SER A 121 -1.14 5.12 -3.20
N LEU A 122 -1.49 5.87 -4.23
CA LEU A 122 -0.59 6.49 -5.19
C LEU A 122 -0.45 7.98 -4.87
N GLU A 123 0.43 8.34 -3.93
CA GLU A 123 0.69 9.76 -3.67
C GLU A 123 1.85 10.32 -4.52
N ARG A 124 2.88 9.51 -4.81
CA ARG A 124 4.07 9.88 -5.60
C ARG A 124 5.02 8.68 -5.78
N ALA A 125 5.99 8.82 -6.68
CA ALA A 125 7.14 7.90 -6.72
C ALA A 125 7.85 7.87 -5.36
N SER A 126 8.12 6.67 -4.88
CA SER A 126 8.71 6.39 -3.59
C SER A 126 10.24 6.43 -3.64
N PHE A 127 10.85 6.39 -2.45
CA PHE A 127 12.29 6.20 -2.29
C PHE A 127 12.82 4.98 -3.07
N PHE A 128 12.05 3.89 -3.15
CA PHE A 128 12.47 2.67 -3.81
C PHE A 128 12.51 2.83 -5.33
N GLU A 129 11.57 3.55 -5.94
CA GLU A 129 11.64 3.88 -7.37
C GLU A 129 12.89 4.69 -7.69
N TYR A 130 13.16 5.75 -6.93
CA TYR A 130 14.38 6.55 -7.14
C TYR A 130 15.64 5.71 -6.95
N LYS A 131 15.68 4.84 -5.94
CA LYS A 131 16.82 3.94 -5.71
C LYS A 131 17.01 2.94 -6.87
N LYS A 132 15.91 2.32 -7.36
CA LYS A 132 15.92 1.41 -8.53
C LYS A 132 16.51 2.10 -9.76
N VAL A 133 16.03 3.31 -10.07
CA VAL A 133 16.51 4.09 -11.22
C VAL A 133 17.98 4.48 -11.06
N ASN A 134 18.37 4.99 -9.88
CA ASN A 134 19.76 5.38 -9.63
C ASN A 134 20.74 4.22 -9.76
N GLN A 135 20.35 3.03 -9.31
CA GLN A 135 21.14 1.80 -9.48
C GLN A 135 21.20 1.36 -10.95
N LEU A 136 20.06 1.34 -11.65
CA LEU A 136 19.98 0.89 -13.04
C LEU A 136 20.85 1.75 -13.98
N TYR A 137 20.87 3.07 -13.76
CA TYR A 137 21.62 4.02 -14.57
C TYR A 137 22.97 4.44 -13.97
N LYS A 138 23.39 3.81 -12.86
CA LYS A 138 24.66 4.09 -12.16
C LYS A 138 24.86 5.59 -11.90
N CYS A 139 23.83 6.29 -11.44
CA CYS A 139 23.85 7.75 -11.29
C CYS A 139 24.96 8.25 -10.35
N ASN A 140 25.45 7.41 -9.45
CA ASN A 140 26.53 7.71 -8.52
C ASN A 140 27.95 7.48 -9.10
N GLU A 141 28.10 7.05 -10.36
CA GLU A 141 29.42 6.74 -10.94
C GLU A 141 30.36 7.94 -10.99
N ARG A 142 29.80 9.15 -10.99
CA ARG A 142 30.55 10.42 -11.01
C ARG A 142 30.91 10.92 -9.61
N CYS A 143 30.46 10.24 -8.56
CA CYS A 143 30.71 10.68 -7.20
C CYS A 143 32.14 10.36 -6.75
N PRO A 144 32.91 11.36 -6.28
CA PRO A 144 34.29 11.13 -5.81
C PRO A 144 34.38 10.13 -4.66
N ASN A 145 33.33 10.04 -3.86
CA ASN A 145 33.22 9.19 -2.67
C ASN A 145 32.50 7.86 -2.94
N VAL A 146 32.23 7.47 -4.18
CA VAL A 146 31.44 6.26 -4.49
C VAL A 146 32.02 4.96 -3.89
N SER A 147 33.35 4.88 -3.75
CA SER A 147 34.06 3.72 -3.17
C SER A 147 34.22 3.79 -1.65
N ILE A 148 33.98 4.96 -1.04
CA ILE A 148 34.28 5.24 0.38
C ILE A 148 32.99 5.43 1.17
N SER A 149 32.01 6.12 0.60
CA SER A 149 30.74 6.43 1.26
C SER A 149 29.92 5.16 1.47
N ARG A 150 29.41 5.01 2.69
CA ARG A 150 28.55 3.89 3.10
C ARG A 150 27.24 4.45 3.62
N CYS A 151 26.23 4.54 2.75
CA CYS A 151 24.88 4.89 3.17
C CYS A 151 24.23 3.67 3.84
N MET A 152 24.05 3.75 5.16
CA MET A 152 23.49 2.71 6.01
C MET A 152 21.99 2.50 5.73
N HIS A 153 21.45 1.40 6.26
CA HIS A 153 20.04 1.04 6.18
C HIS A 153 19.45 0.98 4.75
N GLY A 154 20.30 0.87 3.74
CA GLY A 154 19.92 0.85 2.34
C GLY A 154 19.71 2.24 1.71
N GLY A 155 20.36 3.28 2.23
CA GLY A 155 20.51 4.56 1.53
C GLY A 155 21.25 4.44 0.19
N TYR A 156 21.20 5.51 -0.61
CA TYR A 156 21.97 5.62 -1.86
C TYR A 156 22.60 7.01 -2.00
N LEU A 157 23.65 7.14 -2.81
CA LEU A 157 24.27 8.43 -3.10
C LEU A 157 23.40 9.24 -4.07
N GLY A 158 22.98 10.43 -3.64
CA GLY A 158 22.23 11.36 -4.46
C GLY A 158 23.09 12.12 -5.48
N PRO A 159 22.47 13.01 -6.28
CA PRO A 159 23.18 13.82 -7.28
C PRO A 159 24.30 14.71 -6.72
N GLN A 160 24.17 15.12 -5.45
CA GLN A 160 25.16 15.91 -4.72
C GLN A 160 26.27 15.06 -4.09
N CYS A 161 26.21 13.74 -4.27
CA CYS A 161 27.13 12.77 -3.65
C CYS A 161 27.05 12.68 -2.13
N ASP A 162 25.94 13.13 -1.55
CA ASP A 162 25.54 12.88 -0.17
C ASP A 162 24.56 11.70 -0.10
N CYS A 163 24.43 11.07 1.07
CA CYS A 163 23.49 9.96 1.23
C CYS A 163 22.04 10.46 1.26
N VAL A 164 21.22 9.90 0.38
CA VAL A 164 19.76 10.00 0.44
C VAL A 164 19.25 8.84 1.28
N CYS A 165 18.60 9.17 2.37
CA CYS A 165 18.19 8.20 3.37
C CYS A 165 16.81 7.61 3.11
N PRO A 166 16.65 6.28 3.33
CA PRO A 166 15.34 5.67 3.27
C PRO A 166 14.42 6.26 4.35
N PRO A 167 13.10 6.16 4.16
CA PRO A 167 12.14 6.61 5.16
C PRO A 167 12.49 6.09 6.56
N ARG A 168 12.39 6.97 7.57
CA ARG A 168 12.70 6.71 8.99
C ARG A 168 14.19 6.54 9.32
N THR A 169 15.08 6.98 8.43
CA THR A 169 16.51 7.07 8.74
C THR A 169 17.04 8.46 8.44
N VAL A 170 18.00 8.91 9.25
CA VAL A 170 18.61 10.24 9.20
C VAL A 170 20.10 10.13 9.55
N GLY A 171 20.81 11.24 9.43
CA GLY A 171 22.27 11.31 9.55
C GLY A 171 22.95 11.35 8.18
N ASP A 172 24.19 11.81 8.15
CA ASP A 172 24.97 12.00 6.90
C ASP A 172 25.23 10.68 6.17
N HIS A 173 25.15 9.56 6.89
CA HIS A 173 25.26 8.21 6.37
C HIS A 173 24.00 7.37 6.62
N CYS A 174 22.87 7.99 6.96
CA CYS A 174 21.61 7.29 7.29
C CYS A 174 21.73 6.32 8.48
N GLU A 175 22.67 6.56 9.37
CA GLU A 175 23.05 5.70 10.49
C GLU A 175 22.04 5.73 11.65
N HIS A 176 21.20 6.76 11.73
CA HIS A 176 20.25 6.93 12.81
C HIS A 176 18.83 6.55 12.38
N ARG A 177 18.20 5.66 13.12
CA ARG A 177 16.77 5.35 12.96
C ARG A 177 15.94 6.36 13.75
N VAL A 178 14.96 6.96 13.10
CA VAL A 178 14.02 7.85 13.77
C VAL A 178 12.89 7.00 14.34
N ILE A 179 12.82 6.91 15.67
CA ILE A 179 11.69 6.35 16.40
C ILE A 179 10.61 7.44 16.48
N ALA A 180 10.07 7.85 15.35
CA ALA A 180 8.82 8.59 15.37
C ALA A 180 7.70 7.61 15.70
N ALA A 181 6.79 8.02 16.58
CA ALA A 181 5.65 7.22 17.03
C ALA A 181 4.85 6.72 15.82
N GLU A 182 4.67 5.40 15.82
CA GLU A 182 3.91 4.58 14.88
C GLU A 182 4.35 4.63 13.41
N ASN A 183 4.26 3.47 12.78
CA ASN A 183 4.56 3.27 11.38
C ASN A 183 3.88 4.40 10.57
N GLY A 184 4.45 4.80 9.44
CA GLY A 184 3.67 5.49 8.40
C GLY A 184 2.49 4.65 7.88
N ILE A 185 2.13 3.56 8.56
CA ILE A 185 0.98 2.70 8.43
C ILE A 185 0.07 3.02 9.62
N CYS A 186 -1.06 3.66 9.34
CA CYS A 186 -2.08 3.87 10.35
C CYS A 186 -2.80 2.54 10.64
N GLY A 187 -2.92 2.20 11.92
CA GLY A 187 -3.51 0.95 12.38
C GLY A 187 -2.48 -0.15 12.67
N GLU A 188 -2.96 -1.32 13.06
CA GLU A 188 -2.14 -2.38 13.67
C GLU A 188 -2.79 -3.77 13.59
N VAL A 189 -2.02 -4.81 13.89
CA VAL A 189 -2.52 -6.17 14.11
C VAL A 189 -2.81 -6.38 15.58
N ILE A 190 -4.04 -6.80 15.90
CA ILE A 190 -4.56 -6.93 17.26
C ILE A 190 -4.80 -8.41 17.56
N LEU A 191 -4.06 -8.93 18.53
CA LEU A 191 -4.09 -10.35 18.90
C LEU A 191 -4.92 -10.63 20.16
N GLU A 192 -5.28 -9.59 20.90
CA GLU A 192 -5.95 -9.65 22.20
C GLU A 192 -7.03 -8.57 22.29
N ASN A 193 -7.86 -8.60 23.33
CA ASN A 193 -8.88 -7.58 23.54
C ASN A 193 -8.24 -6.18 23.66
N LYS A 194 -8.68 -5.24 22.83
CA LYS A 194 -8.12 -3.89 22.79
C LYS A 194 -9.21 -2.87 22.48
N THR A 195 -9.15 -1.72 23.17
CA THR A 195 -9.92 -0.54 22.81
C THR A 195 -9.00 0.42 22.05
N ILE A 196 -9.43 0.82 20.87
CA ILE A 196 -8.76 1.80 20.01
C ILE A 196 -9.54 3.10 20.12
N ASN A 197 -8.85 4.17 20.46
CA ASN A 197 -9.38 5.53 20.39
C ASN A 197 -8.70 6.20 19.20
N PHE A 198 -9.37 6.23 18.06
CA PHE A 198 -8.85 6.84 16.85
C PHE A 198 -9.11 8.34 16.87
N VAL A 199 -8.08 9.12 16.52
CA VAL A 199 -8.17 10.57 16.32
C VAL A 199 -7.65 10.89 14.93
N SER A 200 -8.44 11.58 14.12
CA SER A 200 -8.03 11.97 12.78
C SER A 200 -6.77 12.84 12.81
N ALA A 201 -5.83 12.56 11.92
CA ALA A 201 -4.63 13.34 11.69
C ALA A 201 -4.33 13.41 10.19
N PRO A 202 -3.56 14.40 9.70
CA PRO A 202 -3.29 14.58 8.27
C PRO A 202 -2.73 13.35 7.53
N SER A 203 -2.01 12.48 8.24
CA SER A 203 -1.45 11.23 7.70
C SER A 203 -2.33 10.00 7.90
N ALA A 204 -3.46 10.13 8.59
CA ALA A 204 -4.34 9.04 9.01
C ALA A 204 -5.68 9.04 8.24
N TYR A 205 -5.63 9.39 6.95
CA TYR A 205 -6.79 9.37 6.05
C TYR A 205 -7.19 7.94 5.63
N HIS A 206 -6.31 6.96 5.83
CA HIS A 206 -6.62 5.55 5.69
C HIS A 206 -5.90 4.72 6.76
N CYS A 207 -6.64 3.88 7.47
CA CYS A 207 -6.13 3.07 8.57
C CYS A 207 -6.69 1.65 8.52
N THR A 208 -5.85 0.64 8.78
CA THR A 208 -6.26 -0.76 8.81
C THR A 208 -6.02 -1.34 10.19
N TRP A 209 -7.06 -1.87 10.83
CA TRP A 209 -6.92 -2.70 12.03
C TRP A 209 -7.25 -4.14 11.69
N TRP A 210 -6.31 -5.06 11.93
CA TRP A 210 -6.51 -6.49 11.72
C TRP A 210 -6.64 -7.21 13.06
N ILE A 211 -7.87 -7.55 13.43
CA ILE A 211 -8.16 -8.35 14.61
C ILE A 211 -7.98 -9.82 14.23
N ARG A 212 -7.04 -10.49 14.90
CA ARG A 212 -6.63 -11.85 14.56
C ARG A 212 -6.54 -12.73 15.80
N ALA A 213 -7.33 -13.79 15.80
CA ALA A 213 -7.33 -14.80 16.85
C ALA A 213 -6.52 -16.04 16.46
N GLN A 214 -6.21 -16.85 17.48
CA GLN A 214 -5.65 -18.18 17.28
C GLN A 214 -6.64 -19.13 16.59
N ARG A 215 -6.16 -20.28 16.11
CA ARG A 215 -7.03 -21.28 15.47
C ARG A 215 -8.10 -21.76 16.47
N GLY A 216 -9.34 -21.84 16.00
CA GLY A 216 -10.48 -22.28 16.80
C GLY A 216 -11.20 -21.17 17.58
N HIS A 217 -10.59 -19.98 17.66
CA HIS A 217 -11.19 -18.79 18.28
C HIS A 217 -11.89 -17.92 17.23
N ARG A 218 -12.69 -16.97 17.71
CA ARG A 218 -13.43 -15.98 16.92
C ARG A 218 -13.07 -14.57 17.36
N VAL A 219 -13.49 -13.62 16.53
CA VAL A 219 -13.25 -12.20 16.73
C VAL A 219 -14.54 -11.42 16.51
N SER A 220 -14.67 -10.30 17.22
CA SER A 220 -15.71 -9.32 16.99
C SER A 220 -15.18 -7.91 17.16
N VAL A 221 -15.85 -6.97 16.51
CA VAL A 221 -15.58 -5.55 16.64
C VAL A 221 -16.85 -4.81 17.04
N THR A 222 -16.73 -3.80 17.89
CA THR A 222 -17.86 -2.97 18.33
C THR A 222 -17.44 -1.51 18.26
N PHE A 223 -18.18 -0.70 17.51
CA PHE A 223 -18.03 0.75 17.54
C PHE A 223 -18.78 1.30 18.74
N ALA A 224 -18.09 1.97 19.65
CA ALA A 224 -18.70 2.51 20.86
C ALA A 224 -19.16 3.96 20.69
N ASP A 225 -18.46 4.74 19.87
CA ASP A 225 -18.82 6.13 19.59
C ASP A 225 -18.17 6.63 18.30
N PHE A 226 -18.80 7.63 17.69
CA PHE A 226 -18.29 8.41 16.56
C PHE A 226 -18.44 9.90 16.87
N SER A 227 -17.38 10.67 16.62
CA SER A 227 -17.37 12.12 16.73
C SER A 227 -16.94 12.71 15.40
N ALA A 228 -17.89 13.24 14.65
CA ALA A 228 -17.68 13.88 13.35
C ALA A 228 -18.04 15.37 13.43
N ASP A 229 -17.29 16.22 12.73
CA ASP A 229 -17.74 17.58 12.45
C ASP A 229 -18.89 17.55 11.44
N ASN A 230 -20.13 17.61 11.95
CA ASN A 230 -21.34 17.55 11.12
C ASN A 230 -21.49 18.72 10.13
N SER A 231 -20.68 19.78 10.25
CA SER A 231 -20.68 20.88 9.27
C SER A 231 -20.00 20.46 7.95
N THR A 232 -19.08 19.50 8.01
CA THR A 232 -18.33 18.96 6.86
C THR A 232 -18.76 17.55 6.50
N HIS A 233 -19.07 16.71 7.49
CA HIS A 233 -19.36 15.28 7.35
C HIS A 233 -20.78 14.94 7.80
N SER A 234 -21.78 15.53 7.13
CA SER A 234 -23.18 15.31 7.48
C SER A 234 -23.71 13.93 7.09
N VAL A 235 -24.69 13.44 7.84
CA VAL A 235 -25.41 12.21 7.52
C VAL A 235 -26.02 12.31 6.12
N GLY A 236 -25.73 11.32 5.26
CA GLY A 236 -26.08 11.32 3.84
C GLY A 236 -24.90 11.61 2.91
N ASN A 237 -23.79 12.14 3.43
CA ASN A 237 -22.51 12.22 2.72
C ASN A 237 -21.59 11.08 3.19
N CYS A 238 -21.29 10.13 2.31
CA CYS A 238 -20.48 8.94 2.62
C CYS A 238 -18.99 9.18 2.36
N ASP A 239 -18.49 10.34 2.77
CA ASP A 239 -17.09 10.74 2.59
C ASP A 239 -16.15 10.15 3.65
N LEU A 240 -16.70 9.79 4.81
CA LEU A 240 -16.06 8.95 5.82
C LEU A 240 -16.75 7.59 5.84
N TYR A 241 -15.99 6.54 5.55
CA TYR A 241 -16.55 5.19 5.46
C TYR A 241 -15.57 4.13 5.93
N PHE A 242 -16.12 2.97 6.23
CA PHE A 242 -15.40 1.79 6.63
C PHE A 242 -15.62 0.68 5.62
N GLU A 243 -14.60 -0.13 5.39
CA GLU A 243 -14.75 -1.44 4.78
C GLU A 243 -14.50 -2.52 5.83
N LEU A 244 -15.50 -3.38 6.05
CA LEU A 244 -15.45 -4.45 7.03
C LEU A 244 -15.22 -5.79 6.35
N ARG A 245 -14.03 -6.34 6.54
CA ARG A 245 -13.57 -7.63 6.00
C ARG A 245 -13.76 -8.73 7.04
N SER A 246 -15.01 -9.15 7.22
CA SER A 246 -15.43 -10.12 8.25
C SER A 246 -15.49 -11.57 7.76
N ARG A 247 -15.54 -11.77 6.43
CA ARG A 247 -15.70 -13.09 5.79
C ARG A 247 -14.56 -13.47 4.86
N ASP A 248 -13.94 -12.48 4.24
CA ASP A 248 -12.86 -12.60 3.28
C ASP A 248 -11.77 -11.59 3.66
N LEU A 249 -10.50 -11.98 3.53
CA LEU A 249 -9.36 -11.15 3.94
C LEU A 249 -9.09 -9.99 2.97
N TYR A 250 -9.68 -10.00 1.78
CA TYR A 250 -9.42 -9.03 0.73
C TYR A 250 -10.67 -8.33 0.20
N LYS A 251 -11.86 -8.79 0.61
CA LYS A 251 -13.14 -8.22 0.20
C LYS A 251 -14.01 -7.95 1.42
N GLY A 252 -14.40 -6.69 1.60
CA GLY A 252 -15.29 -6.29 2.68
C GLY A 252 -16.60 -5.68 2.20
N GLU A 253 -17.49 -5.49 3.15
CA GLU A 253 -18.71 -4.71 2.97
C GLU A 253 -18.43 -3.26 3.38
N LYS A 254 -18.84 -2.31 2.55
CA LYS A 254 -18.64 -0.87 2.78
C LYS A 254 -19.82 -0.29 3.54
N TYR A 255 -19.52 0.55 4.51
CA TYR A 255 -20.49 1.25 5.34
C TYR A 255 -20.05 2.69 5.53
N CYS A 256 -20.95 3.64 5.33
CA CYS A 256 -20.73 5.00 5.80
C CYS A 256 -20.66 4.99 7.33
N TRP A 257 -19.91 5.91 7.93
CA TRP A 257 -19.72 5.94 9.39
C TRP A 257 -21.04 5.94 10.17
N TYR A 258 -22.07 6.61 9.65
CA TYR A 258 -23.40 6.73 10.28
C TYR A 258 -24.31 5.51 10.06
N GLU A 259 -23.91 4.53 9.24
CA GLU A 259 -24.65 3.28 9.02
C GLU A 259 -24.23 2.18 9.99
N LEU A 260 -23.08 2.35 10.65
CA LEU A 260 -22.54 1.37 11.57
C LEU A 260 -23.29 1.40 12.91
N PRO A 261 -23.72 0.24 13.43
CA PRO A 261 -24.43 0.20 14.70
C PRO A 261 -23.46 0.49 15.85
N LEU A 262 -23.92 1.31 16.81
CA LEU A 262 -23.20 1.61 18.04
C LEU A 262 -23.50 0.57 19.11
N ASP A 263 -22.47 0.19 19.86
CA ASP A 263 -22.50 -0.79 20.95
C ASP A 263 -23.02 -2.20 20.57
N GLU A 264 -23.18 -2.49 19.27
CA GLU A 264 -23.51 -3.82 18.76
C GLU A 264 -22.26 -4.55 18.23
N PRO A 265 -22.01 -5.81 18.64
CA PRO A 265 -20.87 -6.57 18.14
C PRO A 265 -21.10 -7.08 16.71
N LEU A 266 -20.17 -6.72 15.82
CA LEU A 266 -20.05 -7.28 14.47
C LEU A 266 -19.06 -8.44 14.51
N TYR A 267 -19.49 -9.62 14.08
CA TYR A 267 -18.74 -10.85 14.23
C TYR A 267 -17.97 -11.23 12.96
N GLY A 268 -16.73 -11.68 13.14
CA GLY A 268 -15.96 -12.34 12.10
C GLY A 268 -16.50 -13.75 11.85
N LYS A 269 -16.53 -14.18 10.59
CA LYS A 269 -16.90 -15.56 10.23
C LYS A 269 -15.86 -16.57 10.73
N GLY A 270 -14.62 -16.14 10.88
CA GLY A 270 -13.52 -16.95 11.35
C GLY A 270 -12.70 -16.25 12.43
N LYS A 271 -11.41 -16.51 12.41
CA LYS A 271 -10.43 -15.96 13.36
C LYS A 271 -9.92 -14.57 12.96
N ASP A 272 -10.31 -14.06 11.81
CA ASP A 272 -9.80 -12.82 11.22
C ASP A 272 -10.97 -11.84 10.98
N PHE A 273 -10.75 -10.57 11.30
CA PHE A 273 -11.62 -9.44 10.97
C PHE A 273 -10.74 -8.24 10.69
N LEU A 274 -10.85 -7.63 9.51
CA LEU A 274 -10.16 -6.38 9.21
C LEU A 274 -11.16 -5.23 9.14
N VAL A 275 -10.78 -4.11 9.73
CA VAL A 275 -11.51 -2.84 9.69
C VAL A 275 -10.61 -1.84 8.97
N ASP A 276 -11.03 -1.43 7.78
CA ASP A 276 -10.37 -0.38 7.01
C ASP A 276 -11.20 0.90 7.11
N TYR A 277 -10.59 1.97 7.62
CA TYR A 277 -11.19 3.29 7.65
C TYR A 277 -10.68 4.12 6.49
N PHE A 278 -11.57 4.88 5.86
CA PHE A 278 -11.28 5.83 4.80
C PHE A 278 -11.90 7.18 5.15
N GLY A 279 -11.09 8.23 5.10
CA GLY A 279 -11.55 9.61 5.28
C GLY A 279 -10.65 10.62 4.58
N SER A 280 -10.83 11.90 4.90
CA SER A 280 -10.00 12.99 4.39
C SER A 280 -8.87 13.35 5.37
N LYS A 281 -7.86 14.09 4.88
CA LYS A 281 -6.70 14.51 5.71
C LYS A 281 -7.11 15.40 6.90
N ASP A 282 -8.21 16.15 6.75
CA ASP A 282 -8.71 17.10 7.73
C ASP A 282 -10.12 16.72 8.23
N ALA A 283 -10.40 15.41 8.30
CA ALA A 283 -11.74 14.89 8.56
C ALA A 283 -12.36 15.31 9.90
N ASN A 284 -11.56 15.78 10.88
CA ASN A 284 -12.02 16.05 12.25
C ASN A 284 -12.93 14.92 12.77
N PHE A 285 -12.52 13.67 12.53
CA PHE A 285 -13.31 12.48 12.76
C PHE A 285 -12.59 11.54 13.72
N ASN A 286 -13.26 11.26 14.83
CA ASN A 286 -12.73 10.41 15.89
C ASN A 286 -13.73 9.28 16.14
N PHE A 287 -13.23 8.13 16.57
CA PHE A 287 -14.10 7.03 16.95
C PHE A 287 -13.45 6.12 17.99
N THR A 288 -14.29 5.38 18.70
CA THR A 288 -13.86 4.34 19.64
C THR A 288 -14.25 2.97 19.10
N LEU A 289 -13.27 2.10 18.88
CA LEU A 289 -13.45 0.74 18.41
C LEU A 289 -12.98 -0.25 19.48
N ARG A 290 -13.83 -1.20 19.85
CA ARG A 290 -13.49 -2.31 20.76
C ARG A 290 -13.29 -3.58 19.94
N ALA A 291 -12.06 -4.07 19.92
CA ALA A 291 -11.70 -5.37 19.36
C ALA A 291 -11.79 -6.44 20.46
N THR A 292 -12.48 -7.54 20.16
CA THR A 292 -12.62 -8.67 21.07
C THR A 292 -12.15 -9.95 20.39
N VAL A 293 -11.31 -10.71 21.07
CA VAL A 293 -10.83 -12.04 20.71
C VAL A 293 -11.35 -13.02 21.76
N TYR A 294 -12.06 -14.06 21.33
CA TYR A 294 -12.71 -15.00 22.24
C TYR A 294 -12.71 -16.42 21.66
N ALA A 295 -12.85 -17.42 22.53
CA ALA A 295 -12.89 -18.83 22.15
C ALA A 295 -14.19 -19.23 21.46
#